data_AF-A0A4S2KR48-F1
#
_entry.id   AF-A0A4S2KR48-F1
#
_cell.length_a   1.000
_cell.length_b   1.000
_cell.length_c   1.000
_cell.angle_alpha   90.00
_cell.angle_beta   90.00
_cell.angle_gamma   90.00
#
_symmetry.space_group_name_H-M   'P 1'
#
loop_
_entity.id
_entity.type
_entity.pdbx_description
1 polymer ?
#
loop_
_entity_poly.entity_id
_entity_poly.type
_entity_poly.pdbx_seq_one_letter_code
_entity_poly.pdbx_strand_id
1 'polypeptide(L)'
;MHSGAKIVNIAAFLATCTFNNGVTSLLEIMNVLGISVGSGAHLYAAQEDETRIAKAELQAQEQTKEERGESDQFYARTALESGHFRPAMPSWREMATLASL
;
A
#
# COMPACT_ATOMS: atom_id res chain seq x y z
N MET A 1 28.32 17.12 25.10
CA MET A 1 27.44 17.58 24.00
C MET A 1 26.84 16.34 23.34
N HIS A 2 25.60 15.96 23.68
CA HIS A 2 24.86 14.87 23.04
C HIS A 2 23.70 15.46 22.23
N SER A 3 24.00 16.11 21.10
CA SER A 3 22.97 16.57 20.15
C SER A 3 22.47 15.45 19.22
N GLY A 4 23.22 14.33 19.12
CA GLY A 4 22.91 13.23 18.21
C GLY A 4 21.51 12.63 18.39
N ALA A 5 21.09 12.37 19.63
CA ALA A 5 19.76 11.80 19.90
C ALA A 5 18.61 12.70 19.42
N LYS A 6 18.76 14.03 19.57
CA LYS A 6 17.74 14.99 19.09
C LYS A 6 17.66 15.03 17.57
N ILE A 7 18.81 15.01 16.90
CA ILE A 7 18.88 15.01 15.43
C ILE A 7 18.26 13.72 14.88
N VAL A 8 18.59 12.56 15.47
CA VAL A 8 18.03 11.27 15.06
C VAL A 8 16.51 11.24 15.26
N ASN A 9 16.00 11.76 16.38
CA ASN A 9 14.55 11.81 16.61
C ASN A 9 13.84 12.68 15.57
N ILE A 10 14.38 13.86 15.25
CA ILE A 10 13.79 14.73 14.21
C ILE A 10 13.81 14.02 12.86
N ALA A 11 14.93 13.38 12.49
CA ALA A 11 15.02 12.63 11.24
C ALA A 11 14.01 11.47 11.18
N ALA A 12 13.81 10.75 12.29
CA ALA A 12 12.84 9.66 12.38
C ALA A 12 11.39 10.17 12.22
N PHE A 13 11.05 11.31 12.83
CA PHE A 13 9.74 11.94 12.66
C PHE A 13 9.51 12.36 11.21
N LEU A 14 10.49 13.02 10.58
CA LEU A 14 10.41 13.41 9.18
C LEU A 14 10.25 12.20 8.25
N ALA A 15 11.02 11.14 8.47
CA ALA A 15 10.89 9.90 7.69
C ALA A 15 9.50 9.27 7.85
N THR A 16 8.95 9.26 9.06
CA THR A 16 7.59 8.75 9.32
C THR A 16 6.54 9.57 8.56
N CYS A 17 6.68 10.90 8.54
CA CYS A 17 5.81 11.75 7.74
C CYS A 17 5.94 11.45 6.24
N THR A 18 7.15 11.31 5.71
CA THR A 18 7.34 11.05 4.27
C THR A 18 6.78 9.70 3.81
N PHE A 19 6.95 8.63 4.60
CA PHE A 19 6.58 7.29 4.17
C PHE A 19 5.18 6.87 4.63
N ASN A 20 4.79 7.21 5.85
CA ASN A 20 3.60 6.62 6.49
C ASN A 20 2.42 7.60 6.52
N ASN A 21 2.66 8.83 6.99
CA ASN A 21 1.57 9.72 7.36
C ASN A 21 1.20 10.73 6.27
N GLY A 22 2.17 11.20 5.50
CA GLY A 22 2.00 12.23 4.49
C GLY A 22 2.56 13.61 4.85
N VAL A 23 2.52 14.51 3.86
CA VAL A 23 2.94 15.91 3.90
C VAL A 23 2.08 16.72 4.86
N THR A 24 0.82 16.34 5.07
CA THR A 24 -0.04 16.99 6.07
C THR A 24 0.57 16.92 7.47
N SER A 25 1.10 15.78 7.89
CA SER A 25 1.79 15.65 9.18
C SER A 25 3.11 16.44 9.23
N LEU A 26 3.75 16.70 8.09
CA LEU A 26 4.92 17.57 8.04
C LEU A 26 4.54 19.03 8.35
N LEU A 27 3.37 19.50 7.92
CA LEU A 27 2.88 20.84 8.27
C LEU A 27 2.65 20.99 9.77
N GLU A 28 2.17 19.95 10.45
CA GLU A 28 2.01 19.93 11.91
C GLU A 28 3.38 20.05 12.62
N ILE A 29 4.39 19.34 12.12
CA ILE A 29 5.76 19.46 12.63
C ILE A 29 6.29 20.89 12.42
N MET A 30 6.09 21.47 11.24
CA MET A 30 6.52 22.84 10.94
C MET A 30 5.87 23.84 11.89
N ASN A 31 4.58 23.67 12.19
CA ASN A 31 3.86 24.48 13.17
C ASN A 31 4.45 24.33 14.59
N VAL A 32 4.73 23.09 15.04
CA VAL A 32 5.37 22.83 16.35
C VAL A 32 6.76 23.46 16.45
N LEU A 33 7.51 23.47 15.34
CA LEU A 33 8.84 24.08 15.26
C LEU A 33 8.79 25.62 15.09
N GLY A 34 7.60 26.22 15.00
CA GLY A 34 7.44 27.67 14.79
C GLY A 34 7.85 28.12 13.37
N ILE A 35 7.87 27.20 12.41
CA ILE A 35 8.19 27.48 11.01
C ILE A 35 6.91 27.95 10.32
N SER A 36 6.90 29.20 9.86
CA SER A 36 5.79 29.75 9.10
C SER A 36 5.74 29.12 7.70
N VAL A 37 4.57 28.60 7.34
CA VAL A 37 4.28 28.03 6.01
C VAL A 37 3.30 28.93 5.25
N GLY A 38 3.42 28.98 3.92
CA GLY A 38 2.56 29.79 3.08
C GLY A 38 1.11 29.31 3.07
N SER A 39 0.18 30.19 2.70
CA SER A 39 -1.26 29.90 2.67
C SER A 39 -1.66 28.73 1.75
N GLY A 40 -0.85 28.46 0.71
CA GLY A 40 -1.05 27.32 -0.18
C GLY A 40 -0.56 25.97 0.35
N ALA A 41 0.10 25.93 1.52
CA ALA A 41 0.75 24.73 2.03
C ALA A 41 -0.25 23.59 2.32
N HIS A 42 -1.42 23.89 2.87
CA HIS A 42 -2.45 22.88 3.14
C HIS A 42 -3.00 22.24 1.87
N LEU A 43 -3.23 23.05 0.82
CA LEU A 43 -3.73 22.53 -0.46
C LEU A 43 -2.68 21.65 -1.14
N TYR A 44 -1.42 22.10 -1.15
CA TYR A 44 -0.30 21.32 -1.64
C TYR A 44 -0.17 19.99 -0.89
N ALA A 45 -0.19 20.02 0.45
CA ALA A 45 -0.08 18.81 1.27
C ALA A 45 -1.20 17.81 0.99
N ALA A 46 -2.44 18.27 0.87
CA ALA A 46 -3.57 17.42 0.53
C ALA A 46 -3.37 16.74 -0.84
N GLN A 47 -2.97 17.51 -1.86
CA GLN A 47 -2.74 16.98 -3.21
C GLN A 47 -1.60 15.96 -3.27
N GLU A 48 -0.49 16.22 -2.56
CA GLU A 48 0.62 15.28 -2.47
C GLU A 48 0.23 14.00 -1.73
N ASP A 49 -0.55 14.11 -0.65
CA ASP A 49 -1.03 12.96 0.11
C ASP A 49 -1.98 12.09 -0.70
N GLU A 50 -2.90 12.69 -1.46
CA GLU A 50 -3.77 11.99 -2.42
C GLU A 50 -2.94 11.26 -3.48
N THR A 51 -1.93 11.93 -4.05
CA THR A 51 -1.03 11.32 -5.05
C THR A 51 -0.28 10.13 -4.48
N ARG A 52 0.21 10.25 -3.23
CA ARG A 52 0.90 9.17 -2.52
C ARG A 52 -0.01 7.96 -2.30
N ILE A 53 -1.24 8.20 -1.83
CA ILE A 53 -2.23 7.14 -1.59
C ILE A 53 -2.58 6.44 -2.90
N ALA A 54 -2.91 7.20 -3.96
CA ALA A 54 -3.25 6.62 -5.26
C ALA A 54 -2.12 5.75 -5.84
N LYS A 55 -0.86 6.16 -5.67
CA LYS A 55 0.30 5.36 -6.08
C LYS A 55 0.42 4.08 -5.26
N ALA A 56 0.24 4.16 -3.94
CA ALA A 56 0.30 2.99 -3.06
C ALA A 56 -0.82 1.99 -3.38
N GLU A 57 -2.03 2.48 -3.66
CA GLU A 57 -3.16 1.66 -4.08
C GLU A 57 -2.90 0.99 -5.44
N LEU A 58 -2.34 1.71 -6.41
CA LEU A 58 -1.98 1.13 -7.70
C LEU A 58 -0.95 0.01 -7.54
N GLN A 59 0.10 0.23 -6.75
CA GLN A 59 1.12 -0.77 -6.47
C GLN A 59 0.53 -2.00 -5.76
N ALA A 60 -0.34 -1.79 -4.77
CA ALA A 60 -1.03 -2.89 -4.08
C ALA A 60 -1.92 -3.71 -5.04
N GLN A 61 -2.61 -3.04 -5.98
CA GLN A 61 -3.40 -3.72 -7.01
C GLN A 61 -2.53 -4.52 -7.99
N GLU A 62 -1.38 -3.99 -8.41
CA GLU A 62 -0.42 -4.67 -9.28
C GLU A 62 0.13 -5.92 -8.59
N GLN A 63 0.59 -5.79 -7.34
CA GLN A 63 1.06 -6.93 -6.54
C GLN A 63 0.00 -8.01 -6.39
N THR A 64 -1.24 -7.63 -6.09
CA THR A 64 -2.34 -8.61 -5.99
C THR A 64 -2.61 -9.33 -7.31
N LYS A 65 -2.47 -8.65 -8.46
CA LYS A 65 -2.62 -9.25 -9.79
C LYS A 65 -1.48 -10.20 -10.10
N GLU A 66 -0.25 -9.82 -9.78
CA GLU A 66 0.94 -10.65 -9.96
C GLU A 66 0.86 -11.92 -9.10
N GLU A 67 0.57 -11.78 -7.80
CA GLU A 67 0.39 -12.91 -6.88
C GLU A 67 -0.70 -13.88 -7.34
N ARG A 68 -1.81 -13.35 -7.89
CA ARG A 68 -2.87 -14.17 -8.46
C ARG A 68 -2.41 -14.90 -9.72
N GLY A 69 -1.69 -14.23 -10.61
CA GLY A 69 -1.12 -14.84 -11.81
C GLY A 69 -0.09 -15.92 -11.50
N GLU A 70 0.79 -15.69 -10.53
CA GLU A 70 1.78 -16.66 -10.04
C GLU A 70 1.10 -17.88 -9.42
N SER A 71 0.06 -17.65 -8.60
CA SER A 71 -0.74 -18.74 -8.03
C SER A 71 -1.40 -19.58 -9.12
N ASP A 72 -2.07 -18.94 -10.09
CA ASP A 72 -2.73 -19.63 -11.20
C ASP A 72 -1.74 -20.42 -12.06
N GLN A 73 -0.55 -19.87 -12.32
CA GLN A 73 0.53 -20.57 -13.04
C GLN A 73 1.10 -21.76 -12.24
N PHE A 74 1.28 -21.59 -10.93
CA PHE A 74 1.75 -22.66 -10.05
C PHE A 74 0.77 -23.84 -10.03
N TYR A 75 -0.54 -23.56 -9.93
CA TYR A 75 -1.58 -24.59 -10.02
C TYR A 75 -1.64 -25.26 -11.40
N ALA A 76 -1.54 -24.48 -12.49
CA ALA A 76 -1.52 -25.03 -13.84
C ALA A 76 -0.31 -25.95 -14.08
N ARG A 77 0.88 -25.56 -13.59
CA ARG A 77 2.11 -26.34 -13.72
C ARG A 77 2.05 -27.65 -12.91
N THR A 78 1.60 -27.57 -11.67
CA THR A 78 1.43 -28.77 -10.82
C THR A 78 0.35 -29.72 -11.34
N ALA A 79 -0.70 -29.22 -11.99
CA ALA A 79 -1.71 -30.04 -12.66
C ALA A 79 -1.16 -30.79 -13.89
N LEU A 80 -0.27 -30.15 -14.67
CA LEU A 80 0.41 -30.79 -15.80
C LEU A 80 1.44 -31.85 -15.34
N GLU A 81 2.18 -31.58 -14.26
CA GLU A 81 3.20 -32.49 -13.72
C GLU A 81 2.60 -33.72 -13.01
N SER A 82 1.42 -33.60 -12.41
CA SER A 82 0.81 -34.69 -11.63
C SER A 82 -0.07 -35.65 -12.44
N GLY A 83 -0.39 -35.35 -13.71
CA GLY A 83 -1.22 -36.20 -14.58
C GLY A 83 -2.63 -36.48 -14.05
N HIS A 84 -3.04 -35.84 -12.95
CA HIS A 84 -4.36 -35.94 -12.34
C HIS A 84 -5.11 -34.64 -12.59
N PHE A 85 -5.87 -34.60 -13.69
CA PHE A 85 -6.80 -33.53 -13.96
C PHE A 85 -7.94 -33.58 -12.93
N ARG A 86 -7.82 -32.82 -11.84
CA ARG A 86 -8.96 -32.40 -11.04
C ARG A 86 -9.48 -31.10 -11.68
N PRO A 87 -10.73 -31.05 -12.18
CA PRO A 87 -11.25 -29.81 -12.74
C PRO A 87 -11.19 -28.71 -11.67
N ALA A 88 -10.87 -27.49 -12.10
CA ALA A 88 -10.85 -26.33 -11.23
C ALA A 88 -12.16 -26.28 -10.43
N MET A 89 -12.04 -26.22 -9.09
CA MET A 89 -13.20 -26.05 -8.22
C MET A 89 -13.93 -24.78 -8.64
N PRO A 90 -15.25 -24.84 -8.94
CA PRO A 90 -16.01 -23.66 -9.27
C PRO A 90 -15.89 -22.63 -8.15
N SER A 91 -15.96 -21.35 -8.49
CA SER A 91 -16.02 -20.30 -7.48
C SER A 91 -17.18 -20.58 -6.50
N TRP A 92 -17.07 -20.12 -5.26
CA TRP A 92 -18.14 -20.30 -4.25
C TRP A 92 -19.53 -19.83 -4.76
N ARG A 93 -19.56 -18.88 -5.69
CA ARG A 93 -20.77 -18.42 -6.38
C ARG A 93 -21.36 -19.49 -7.29
N GLU A 94 -20.52 -20.17 -8.06
CA GLU A 94 -20.94 -21.28 -8.93
C GLU A 94 -21.35 -22.51 -8.12
N MET A 95 -20.65 -22.82 -7.02
CA MET A 95 -21.03 -23.91 -6.11
C MET A 95 -22.40 -23.66 -5.44
N ALA A 96 -22.66 -22.42 -4.99
CA ALA A 96 -23.95 -22.05 -4.41
C ALA A 96 -25.11 -22.19 -5.42
N THR A 97 -24.83 -21.97 -6.70
CA THR A 97 -25.84 -22.08 -7.77
C THR A 97 -26.15 -23.54 -8.08
N LEU A 98 -25.14 -24.42 -8.08
CA LEU A 98 -25.31 -25.86 -8.32
C LEU A 98 -26.00 -26.58 -7.15
N ALA A 99 -25.87 -26.09 -5.93
CA ALA A 99 -26.54 -26.66 -4.75
C ALA A 99 -28.03 -26.29 -4.63
N SER A 100 -28.53 -25.43 -5.53
CA SER A 100 -29.92 -24.93 -5.54
C SER A 100 -30.80 -25.60 -6.62
N LEU A 101 -30.31 -26.65 -7.28
CA LEU A 101 -31.02 -27.50 -8.24
C LEU A 101 -31.20 -28.91 -7.66
#